data_AF-A0A3S0K198-F1
#
_entry.id   AF-A0A3S0K198-F1
#
_cell.length_a   1.000
_cell.length_b   1.000
_cell.length_c   1.000
_cell.angle_alpha   90.00
_cell.angle_beta   90.00
_cell.angle_gamma   90.00
#
_symmetry.space_group_name_H-M   'P 1'
#
loop_
_entity.id
_entity.type
_entity.pdbx_description
1 polymer ?
#
loop_
_entity_poly.entity_id
_entity_poly.type
_entity_poly.pdbx_seq_one_letter_code
_entity_poly.pdbx_strand_id
1 'polypeptide(L)' 'MIRSMLVIEALQKHFDLIVKTGHRTESLFHTPADRPLMRQTYTPTFLPLLIANIQKWKSKLVVMARALCKKIT' A
#
# COMPACT_ATOMS: atom_id res chain seq x y z
N MET A 1 19.63 -3.81 1.89
CA MET A 1 19.88 -2.69 2.82
C MET A 1 18.89 -1.53 2.66
N ILE A 2 18.52 -1.10 1.45
CA ILE A 2 17.59 0.04 1.22
C ILE A 2 16.10 -0.24 1.60
N ARG A 3 15.71 -1.53 1.71
CA ARG A 3 14.31 -2.00 1.82
C ARG A 3 13.60 -1.71 3.16
N SER A 4 14.33 -1.63 4.26
CA SER A 4 13.79 -1.36 5.61
C SER A 4 13.83 0.13 5.98
N MET A 5 14.69 0.89 5.32
CA MET A 5 14.96 2.28 5.69
C MET A 5 13.76 3.20 5.48
N LEU A 6 13.00 3.03 4.39
CA LEU A 6 11.87 3.92 4.06
C LEU A 6 10.68 3.75 5.02
N VAL A 7 10.38 2.52 5.46
CA VAL A 7 9.31 2.27 6.44
C VAL A 7 9.74 2.70 7.84
N ILE A 8 11.01 2.47 8.21
CA ILE A 8 11.56 2.90 9.50
C ILE A 8 11.60 4.43 9.58
N GLU A 9 12.03 5.11 8.52
CA GLU A 9 12.04 6.57 8.46
C GLU A 9 10.61 7.13 8.50
N ALA A 10 9.66 6.48 7.82
CA ALA A 10 8.26 6.88 7.88
C ALA A 10 7.68 6.76 9.31
N LEU A 11 8.05 5.70 10.04
CA LEU A 11 7.64 5.52 11.43
C LEU A 11 8.32 6.53 12.37
N GLN A 12 9.62 6.78 12.19
CA GLN A 12 10.37 7.76 12.99
C GLN A 12 9.85 9.19 12.81
N LYS A 13 9.40 9.51 11.59
CA LYS A 13 8.84 10.83 11.25
C LYS A 13 7.33 10.91 11.46
N HIS A 14 6.70 9.89 12.04
CA HIS A 14 5.27 9.84 12.35
C HIS A 14 4.36 10.14 11.15
N PHE A 15 4.66 9.55 9.99
CA PHE A 15 3.73 9.62 8.86
C PHE A 15 2.49 8.77 9.11
N ASP A 16 1.35 9.21 8.58
CA ASP A 16 0.07 8.49 8.67
C ASP A 16 -0.25 7.63 7.44
N LEU A 17 0.46 7.82 6.33
CA LEU A 17 0.20 7.15 5.06
C LEU A 17 1.46 7.06 4.20
N ILE A 18 1.72 5.90 3.61
CA ILE A 18 2.71 5.74 2.53
C ILE A 18 1.99 5.78 1.19
N VAL A 19 2.37 6.72 0.32
CA VAL A 19 1.88 6.78 -1.07
C VAL A 19 2.99 6.36 -2.03
N LYS A 20 2.73 5.32 -2.83
CA LYS A 20 3.65 4.87 -3.88
C LYS A 20 3.00 5.00 -5.26
N THR A 21 3.51 5.90 -6.07
CA THR A 21 3.09 6.11 -7.47
C THR A 21 3.93 5.25 -8.43
N GLY A 22 3.47 5.13 -9.68
CA GLY A 22 4.22 4.45 -10.74
C GLY A 22 3.39 4.28 -12.02
N HIS A 23 4.07 4.02 -13.14
CA HIS A 23 3.44 3.58 -14.38
C HIS A 23 2.93 2.14 -14.20
N ARG A 24 1.62 1.98 -14.00
CA ARG A 24 0.98 0.70 -13.76
C ARG A 24 -0.11 0.46 -14.80
N THR A 25 -0.22 -0.78 -15.25
CA THR A 25 -1.31 -1.27 -16.12
C THR A 25 -2.22 -2.18 -15.31
N GLU A 26 -3.43 -2.45 -15.82
CA GLU A 26 -4.38 -3.34 -15.14
C GLU A 26 -3.85 -4.78 -15.00
N SER A 27 -2.88 -5.18 -15.84
CA SER A 27 -2.21 -6.49 -15.80
C SER A 27 -1.07 -6.60 -14.79
N LEU A 28 -0.50 -5.47 -14.31
CA LEU A 28 0.67 -5.44 -13.44
C LEU A 28 0.53 -4.32 -12.39
N PHE A 29 -0.45 -4.48 -11.50
CA PHE A 29 -0.66 -3.57 -10.38
C PHE A 29 0.49 -3.57 -9.35
N HIS A 30 1.27 -4.65 -9.29
CA HIS A 30 2.36 -4.81 -8.32
C HIS A 30 3.71 -5.04 -8.99
N THR A 31 4.69 -4.25 -8.57
CA THR A 31 6.12 -4.41 -8.87
C THR A 31 6.78 -5.33 -7.83
N PRO A 32 7.92 -5.96 -8.14
CA PRO A 32 8.70 -6.70 -7.15
C PRO A 32 9.06 -5.87 -5.89
N ALA A 33 9.11 -4.55 -6.01
CA ALA A 33 9.34 -3.61 -4.91
C ALA A 33 8.09 -3.29 -4.07
N ASP A 34 6.87 -3.57 -4.53
CA ASP A 34 5.65 -3.47 -3.72
C ASP A 34 5.55 -4.64 -2.73
N ARG A 35 6.11 -5.78 -3.12
CA ARG A 35 6.02 -7.03 -2.39
C ARG A 35 6.53 -6.95 -0.93
N PRO A 36 7.64 -6.26 -0.61
CA PRO A 36 8.10 -6.03 0.76
C PRO A 36 7.30 -4.95 1.50
N LEU A 37 6.78 -3.94 0.79
CA LEU A 37 5.96 -2.87 1.38
C LEU A 37 4.60 -3.39 1.83
N MET A 38 3.99 -4.31 1.09
CA MET A 38 2.72 -4.93 1.48
C MET A 38 2.87 -5.95 2.61
N ARG A 39 4.06 -6.53 2.75
CA ARG A 39 4.41 -7.44 3.84
C ARG A 39 5.22 -6.69 4.88
N GLN A 40 4.66 -5.65 5.49
CA GLN A 40 5.21 -5.01 6.69
C GLN A 40 5.20 -6.04 7.84
N THR A 41 6.08 -7.04 7.77
CA THR A 41 6.18 -8.15 8.72
C THR A 41 7.11 -7.82 9.88
N TYR A 42 7.72 -6.63 9.89
CA TYR A 42 8.82 -6.28 10.78
C TYR A 42 8.52 -5.09 11.68
N THR A 43 7.32 -4.50 11.62
CA THR A 43 6.97 -3.31 12.40
C THR A 43 5.75 -3.57 13.29
N PRO A 44 5.78 -3.15 14.57
CA PRO A 44 4.66 -3.34 15.50
C PRO A 44 3.44 -2.47 15.15
N THR A 45 3.64 -1.46 14.30
CA THR A 45 2.61 -0.54 13.84
C THR A 45 2.29 -0.82 12.37
N PHE A 46 0.99 -0.92 12.06
CA PHE A 46 0.49 -1.05 10.68
C PHE A 46 0.29 0.35 10.10
N LEU A 47 1.05 0.69 9.03
CA LEU A 47 0.92 1.98 8.36
C LEU A 47 0.18 1.77 7.02
N PRO A 48 -0.93 2.46 6.75
CA PRO A 48 -1.63 2.34 5.49
C PRO A 48 -0.72 2.59 4.29
N LEU A 49 -0.87 1.77 3.26
CA LEU A 49 -0.13 1.85 2.00
C LEU A 49 -1.11 2.09 0.84
N LEU A 50 -0.98 3.25 0.18
CA LEU A 50 -1.69 3.56 -1.04
C LEU A 50 -0.79 3.33 -2.27
N ILE A 51 -1.16 2.37 -3.10
CA ILE A 51 -0.51 2.10 -4.39
C ILE A 51 -1.32 2.81 -5.49
N ALA A 52 -0.84 3.96 -5.96
CA ALA A 52 -1.56 4.80 -6.93
C ALA A 52 -1.03 4.64 -8.36
N ASN A 53 -1.92 4.65 -9.36
CA ASN A 53 -1.52 4.75 -10.77
C ASN A 53 -1.27 6.22 -11.14
N ILE A 54 -0.33 6.47 -12.05
CA ILE A 54 -0.09 7.80 -12.66
C ILE A 54 -1.24 8.24 -13.57
N GLN A 55 -2.06 7.31 -14.06
CA GLN A 55 -3.23 7.63 -14.88
C GLN A 55 -4.28 8.41 -14.10
N LYS A 56 -4.95 9.34 -14.79
CA LYS A 56 -6.04 10.15 -14.22
C LYS A 56 -7.15 9.25 -13.69
N TRP A 57 -7.66 9.59 -12.50
CA TRP A 57 -8.78 8.86 -11.92
C TRP A 57 -10.06 9.05 -12.75
N LYS A 58 -10.95 8.06 -12.69
CA LYS A 58 -12.26 8.12 -13.35
C LYS A 58 -13.10 9.25 -12.75
N SER A 59 -13.85 9.97 -13.60
CA SER A 59 -14.70 11.10 -13.19
C SER A 59 -15.76 10.71 -12.16
N LYS A 60 -16.28 9.49 -12.24
CA LYS A 60 -17.14 8.87 -11.24
C LYS A 60 -16.34 7.84 -10.47
N LEU A 61 -15.95 8.19 -9.25
CA LEU A 61 -15.18 7.33 -8.37
C LEU A 61 -16.09 6.28 -7.73
N VAL A 62 -15.68 5.02 -7.82
CA VAL A 62 -16.30 3.91 -7.09
C VAL A 62 -15.20 3.30 -6.22
N VAL A 63 -15.41 3.31 -4.91
CA VAL A 63 -14.49 2.71 -3.95
C VAL A 63 -15.03 1.33 -3.58
N MET A 64 -14.24 0.30 -3.86
CA MET A 64 -14.56 -1.08 -3.43
C MET A 64 -13.79 -1.42 -2.17
N ALA A 65 -14.49 -1.94 -1.17
CA ALA A 65 -13.90 -2.46 0.06
C ALA A 65 -14.13 -3.97 0.13
N ARG A 66 -13.10 -4.72 0.49
CA ARG A 66 -13.20 -6.16 0.79
C ARG A 66 -13.11 -6.36 2.29
N ALA A 67 -14.16 -6.90 2.88
CA ALA A 67 -14.18 -7.29 4.28
C ALA A 67 -14.20 -8.82 4.39
N LEU A 68 -13.42 -9.38 5.32
CA LEU A 68 -13.54 -10.78 5.70
C LEU A 68 -14.62 -10.90 6.78
N CYS A 69 -15.80 -11.37 6.41
CA CYS A 69 -16.86 -11.67 7.37
C CYS A 69 -16.68 -13.12 7.85
N LYS A 70 -16.22 -13.33 9.08
CA LYS A 70 -16.15 -14.65 9.69
C LYS A 70 -17.54 -15.01 10.20
N LYS A 71 -18.14 -16.10 9.70
CA LYS A 71 -19.34 -16.68 10.32
C LYS A 71 -18.95 -17.23 11.69
N ILE A 72 -19.57 -16.70 12.73
CA ILE A 72 -19.51 -17.26 14.07
C ILE A 72 -20.43 -18.48 14.03
N THR A 73 -19.84 -19.68 14.04
CA THR A 73 -20.54 -20.97 14.12
C THR A 73 -20.05 -21.68 15.36
#